data_AF-D1MYY3-F1
#
_entry.id   AF-D1MYY3-F1
#
_cell.length_a   1.000
_cell.length_b   1.000
_cell.length_c   1.000
_cell.angle_alpha   90.00
_cell.angle_beta   90.00
_cell.angle_gamma   90.00
#
_symmetry.space_group_name_H-M   'P 1'
#
loop_
_entity.id
_entity.type
_entity.pdbx_description
1 polymer ?
#
loop_
_entity_poly.entity_id
_entity_poly.type
_entity_poly.pdbx_seq_one_letter_code
_entity_poly.pdbx_strand_id
1 'polypeptide(L)' 'LDVHLTPEMALPPLKYRHYYTYEGSLTTPPCTESVLWVVQKCHVQVSRR' A
#
# COMPACT_ATOMS: atom_id res chain seq x y z
N LEU A 1 27.44 1.83 -1.17
CA LEU A 1 26.34 1.56 -2.12
C LEU A 1 25.12 2.25 -1.56
N ASP A 2 24.77 3.42 -2.10
CA ASP A 2 23.59 4.17 -1.67
C ASP A 2 22.43 3.74 -2.57
N VAL A 3 21.48 2.99 -2.00
CA VAL A 3 20.31 2.52 -2.75
C VAL A 3 19.27 3.62 -2.70
N HIS A 4 19.07 4.29 -3.84
CA HIS A 4 18.01 5.27 -3.96
C HIS A 4 16.67 4.57 -4.06
N LEU A 5 15.87 4.64 -2.99
CA LEU A 5 14.53 4.07 -2.92
C LEU A 5 13.49 5.15 -3.25
N THR A 6 12.60 4.84 -4.18
CA THR A 6 11.47 5.71 -4.52
C THR A 6 10.13 5.02 -4.17
N PRO A 7 9.10 5.77 -3.75
CA PRO A 7 7.82 5.18 -3.30
C PRO A 7 7.13 4.31 -4.36
N GLU A 8 7.27 4.64 -5.64
CA GLU A 8 6.67 3.88 -6.74
C GLU A 8 7.21 2.45 -6.87
N MET A 9 8.40 2.17 -6.33
CA MET A 9 8.96 0.82 -6.31
C MET A 9 8.13 -0.15 -5.46
N ALA A 10 7.34 0.36 -4.51
CA ALA A 10 6.46 -0.43 -3.65
C ALA A 10 5.03 -0.57 -4.22
N LEU A 11 4.79 -0.11 -5.45
CA LEU A 11 3.47 -0.16 -6.09
C LEU A 11 3.45 -1.12 -7.28
N PRO A 12 2.28 -1.70 -7.60
CA PRO A 12 2.12 -2.43 -8.85
C PRO A 12 2.41 -1.54 -10.07
N PRO A 13 2.83 -2.15 -11.21
CA PRO A 13 2.93 -1.45 -12.48
C PRO A 13 1.63 -0.70 -12.81
N LEU A 14 1.74 0.47 -13.43
CA LEU A 14 0.59 1.36 -13.70
C LEU A 14 -0.61 0.65 -14.33
N LYS A 15 -0.36 -0.26 -15.29
CA LYS A 15 -1.39 -1.07 -15.96
C LYS A 15 -2.20 -2.00 -15.03
N TYR A 16 -1.76 -2.21 -13.80
CA TYR A 16 -2.37 -3.11 -12.82
C TYR A 16 -2.79 -2.40 -11.52
N ARG A 17 -2.86 -1.06 -11.51
CA ARG A 17 -3.29 -0.27 -10.34
C ARG A 17 -4.80 -0.21 -10.19
N HIS A 18 -5.41 -1.38 -10.02
CA HIS A 18 -6.79 -1.48 -9.54
C HIS A 18 -6.78 -1.58 -8.02
N TYR A 19 -7.78 -1.00 -7.36
CA TYR A 19 -7.87 -0.99 -5.90
C TYR A 19 -9.30 -1.24 -5.40
N TYR A 20 -9.42 -1.61 -4.14
CA TYR A 20 -10.63 -1.52 -3.33
C TYR A 20 -10.52 -0.27 -2.45
N THR A 21 -11.66 0.35 -2.12
CA THR A 21 -11.71 1.53 -1.24
C THR A 21 -12.81 1.37 -0.22
N TYR A 22 -12.56 1.80 1.02
CA TYR A 22 -13.56 1.81 2.08
C TYR A 22 -13.19 2.81 3.19
N GLU A 23 -14.20 3.35 3.87
CA GLU A 23 -14.02 4.13 5.08
C GLU A 23 -13.78 3.20 6.27
N GLY A 24 -12.84 3.53 7.14
CA GLY A 24 -12.49 2.73 8.31
C GLY A 24 -11.66 3.51 9.32
N SER A 25 -10.93 2.76 10.15
CA SER A 25 -10.14 3.30 11.25
C SER A 25 -8.64 3.05 11.08
N LEU A 26 -7.86 3.70 11.94
CA LEU A 26 -6.46 3.32 12.16
C LEU A 26 -6.37 1.88 12.67
N THR A 27 -5.43 1.10 12.14
CA THR A 27 -5.19 -0.30 12.57
C THR A 27 -4.35 -0.40 13.84
N THR A 28 -4.07 0.73 14.49
CA THR A 28 -3.38 0.82 15.77
C THR A 28 -4.12 1.82 16.67
N PRO A 29 -4.06 1.65 18.00
CA PRO A 29 -4.64 2.62 18.93
C PRO A 29 -4.17 4.05 18.59
N PRO A 30 -5.08 5.03 18.54
CA PRO A 30 -6.42 5.05 19.15
C PRO A 30 -7.57 4.51 18.26
N CYS A 31 -7.30 3.85 17.13
CA CYS A 31 -8.32 3.27 16.26
C CYS A 31 -9.38 4.28 15.75
N THR A 32 -8.99 5.55 15.55
CA THR A 32 -9.91 6.61 15.10
C THR A 32 -10.49 6.31 13.72
N GLU A 33 -11.81 6.37 13.60
CA GLU A 33 -12.60 6.18 12.37
C GLU A 33 -12.58 7.43 11.49
N SER A 34 -11.44 7.71 10.85
CA SER A 34 -11.25 8.87 9.98
C SER A 34 -10.41 8.54 8.73
N VAL A 35 -10.27 7.25 8.41
CA VAL A 35 -9.35 6.77 7.37
C VAL A 35 -10.12 6.28 6.16
N LEU A 36 -9.83 6.84 4.99
CA LEU A 36 -10.18 6.24 3.70
C LEU A 36 -9.05 5.28 3.29
N TRP A 37 -9.31 3.97 3.35
CA TRP A 37 -8.35 2.95 2.96
C TRP A 37 -8.38 2.71 1.46
N VAL A 38 -7.21 2.69 0.82
CA VAL A 38 -7.02 2.31 -0.59
C VAL A 38 -6.12 1.07 -0.67
N VAL A 39 -6.70 -0.07 -1.04
CA VAL A 39 -6.01 -1.37 -1.05
C VAL A 39 -5.79 -1.84 -2.49
N GLN A 40 -4.53 -1.99 -2.91
CA GLN A 40 -4.18 -2.50 -4.25
C GLN A 40 -4.68 -3.93 -4.44
N LYS A 41 -5.32 -4.22 -5.59
CA LYS A 41 -5.79 -5.57 -5.94
C LYS A 41 -4.63 -6.51 -6.30
N CYS A 42 -3.55 -5.95 -6.84
CA CYS A 42 -2.35 -6.70 -7.19
C CYS A 42 -1.29 -6.53 -6.11
N HIS A 43 -0.62 -7.63 -5.75
CA HIS A 43 0.48 -7.63 -4.78
C HIS A 43 1.82 -7.30 -5.45
N VAL A 44 2.74 -6.74 -4.66
CA VAL A 44 4.17 -6.65 -5.03
C VAL A 44 4.89 -7.85 -4.43
N GLN A 45 5.77 -8.48 -5.20
CA GLN A 45 6.57 -9.61 -4.74
C GLN A 45 7.90 -9.14 -4.16
N VAL A 46 8.31 -9.74 -3.05
CA VAL A 46 9.61 -9.52 -2.41
C VAL A 46 10.31 -10.86 -2.27
N SER A 47 11.64 -10.87 -2.42
CA SER A 47 12.42 -12.09 -2.28
C SER A 47 12.42 -12.59 -0.83
N ARG A 48 12.61 -13.89 -0.65
CA ARG A 48 13.01 -14.43 0.66
C ARG A 48 14.45 -13.99 0.98
N ARG A 49 14.75 -13.92 2.28
CA ARG A 49 16.12 -13.75 2.78
C ARG A 49 16.94 -15.00 2.56
#